data_AF-A0A535C9W1-F1
#
_entry.id   AF-A0A535C9W1-F1
#
_cell.length_a   1.000
_cell.length_b   1.000
_cell.length_c   1.000
_cell.angle_alpha   90.00
_cell.angle_beta   90.00
_cell.angle_gamma   90.00
#
_symmetry.space_group_name_H-M   'P 1'
#
loop_
_entity.id
_entity.type
_entity.pdbx_description
1 polymer ?
#
loop_
_entity_poly.entity_id
_entity_poly.type
_entity_poly.pdbx_seq_one_letter_code
_entity_poly.pdbx_strand_id
1 'polypeptide(L)'
;MMSSRDYSIEPNRLLRAAIGRTKAAALAVAATLLLWCVPAATFAVTAETCPAGTTLVAGFTWNTSAWTADGQSAGISVSGDPVLARWSTTGSPIAAVVITAGTVTINYVYDPVALQGAVAASDVESASGAPLAHLGFCTGPSTNPT
;
A
#
# COMPACT_ATOMS: atom_id res chain seq x y z
N MET A 1 14.92 -49.08 -30.47
CA MET A 1 13.73 -49.01 -31.33
C MET A 1 12.68 -48.19 -30.59
N MET A 2 12.07 -47.26 -31.32
CA MET A 2 11.20 -46.15 -30.89
C MET A 2 9.81 -46.56 -30.36
N SER A 3 9.12 -45.54 -29.84
CA SER A 3 7.66 -45.29 -29.84
C SER A 3 6.92 -45.59 -28.52
N SER A 4 5.97 -44.80 -28.03
CA SER A 4 5.31 -43.59 -28.55
C SER A 4 4.71 -42.81 -27.38
N ARG A 5 4.51 -41.50 -27.57
CA ARG A 5 3.68 -40.63 -26.72
C ARG A 5 2.22 -40.97 -26.95
N ASP A 6 1.40 -40.95 -25.90
CA ASP A 6 -0.04 -40.75 -26.01
C ASP A 6 -0.52 -39.77 -24.92
N TYR A 7 -0.83 -38.56 -25.39
CA TYR A 7 -1.77 -37.64 -24.73
C TYR A 7 -3.17 -38.05 -25.19
N SER A 8 -4.12 -38.20 -24.26
CA SER A 8 -5.55 -38.08 -24.61
C SER A 8 -6.31 -37.38 -23.48
N ILE A 9 -6.81 -36.20 -23.83
CA ILE A 9 -7.69 -35.33 -23.05
C ILE A 9 -9.12 -35.84 -23.30
N GLU A 10 -9.88 -36.17 -22.24
CA GLU A 10 -11.31 -36.45 -22.39
C GLU A 10 -12.18 -35.41 -21.62
N PRO A 11 -12.93 -34.55 -22.33
CA PRO A 11 -13.61 -33.37 -21.78
C PRO A 11 -15.09 -33.61 -21.38
N ASN A 12 -15.42 -34.75 -20.77
CA ASN A 12 -16.82 -35.22 -20.67
C ASN A 12 -17.37 -35.41 -19.24
N ARG A 13 -17.11 -34.47 -18.33
CA ARG A 13 -17.64 -34.53 -16.93
C ARG A 13 -18.54 -33.38 -16.50
N LEU A 14 -19.23 -32.69 -17.41
CA LEU A 14 -20.07 -31.55 -17.03
C LEU A 14 -21.58 -31.62 -17.33
N LEU A 15 -22.16 -32.68 -17.92
CA LEU A 15 -23.54 -32.53 -18.43
C LEU A 15 -24.61 -33.56 -18.05
N ARG A 16 -24.45 -34.37 -17.00
CA ARG A 16 -25.57 -35.22 -16.51
C ARG A 16 -25.58 -35.40 -15.00
N ALA A 17 -26.25 -34.49 -14.30
CA ALA A 17 -27.11 -34.82 -13.15
C ALA A 17 -27.75 -33.53 -12.61
N ALA A 18 -28.55 -32.88 -13.45
CA ALA A 18 -29.55 -31.97 -12.94
C ALA A 18 -30.76 -32.80 -12.44
N ILE A 19 -31.43 -32.27 -11.42
CA ILE A 19 -32.83 -32.52 -11.06
C ILE A 19 -33.08 -33.76 -10.19
N GLY A 20 -33.15 -33.54 -8.88
CA GLY A 20 -33.72 -34.51 -7.95
C GLY A 20 -33.93 -33.95 -6.55
N ARG A 21 -35.20 -33.62 -6.25
CA ARG A 21 -35.81 -33.37 -4.93
C ARG A 21 -35.87 -31.91 -4.45
N THR A 22 -36.87 -31.21 -4.96
CA THR A 22 -37.68 -30.29 -4.17
C THR A 22 -38.44 -31.07 -3.08
N LYS A 23 -38.37 -30.60 -1.82
CA LYS A 23 -39.51 -30.44 -0.89
C LYS A 23 -39.05 -29.85 0.46
N ALA A 24 -39.37 -28.57 0.62
CA ALA A 24 -39.86 -27.87 1.81
C ALA A 24 -39.27 -28.19 3.20
N ALA A 25 -38.65 -27.18 3.82
CA ALA A 25 -38.96 -26.78 5.19
C ALA A 25 -38.59 -25.29 5.35
N ALA A 26 -39.62 -24.45 5.46
CA ALA A 26 -39.47 -23.08 5.90
C ALA A 26 -39.18 -23.08 7.41
N LEU A 27 -38.08 -22.43 7.81
CA LEU A 27 -37.89 -21.93 9.16
C LEU A 27 -37.08 -20.64 9.05
N ALA A 28 -37.81 -19.53 9.16
CA ALA A 28 -37.25 -18.21 9.31
C ALA A 28 -36.59 -18.09 10.69
N VAL A 29 -35.32 -17.67 10.72
CA VAL A 29 -34.76 -16.93 11.85
C VAL A 29 -34.03 -15.74 11.27
N ALA A 30 -34.75 -14.61 11.20
CA ALA A 30 -34.14 -13.31 11.08
C ALA A 30 -33.34 -13.07 12.38
N ALA A 31 -32.02 -13.24 12.29
CA ALA A 31 -31.07 -12.71 13.25
C ALA A 31 -30.24 -11.64 12.55
N THR A 32 -30.88 -10.50 12.28
CA THR A 32 -30.21 -9.21 12.37
C THR A 32 -29.56 -9.13 13.73
N LEU A 33 -28.23 -9.09 13.80
CA LEU A 33 -27.49 -8.40 14.86
C LEU A 33 -26.01 -8.31 14.47
N LEU A 34 -25.62 -7.06 14.19
CA LEU A 34 -24.29 -6.50 14.38
C LEU A 34 -23.23 -6.99 13.38
N LEU A 35 -23.23 -6.30 12.22
CA LEU A 35 -21.97 -5.87 11.63
C LEU A 35 -21.14 -5.21 12.74
N TRP A 36 -20.23 -5.98 13.34
CA TRP A 36 -19.02 -5.39 13.86
C TRP A 36 -18.25 -4.88 12.64
N CYS A 37 -18.56 -3.63 12.28
CA CYS A 37 -17.57 -2.75 11.68
C CYS A 37 -16.42 -2.74 12.67
N VAL A 38 -15.47 -3.65 12.50
CA VAL A 38 -14.17 -3.53 13.13
C VAL A 38 -13.72 -2.15 12.68
N PRO A 39 -13.53 -1.17 13.58
CA PRO A 39 -12.89 0.05 13.17
C PRO A 39 -11.54 -0.41 12.66
N ALA A 40 -11.30 -0.29 11.36
CA ALA A 40 -9.96 -0.31 10.83
C ALA A 40 -9.18 0.62 11.75
N ALA A 41 -8.10 0.14 12.34
CA ALA A 41 -7.24 0.97 13.17
C ALA A 41 -6.84 2.16 12.31
N THR A 42 -7.57 3.26 12.45
CA THR A 42 -7.17 4.55 11.92
C THR A 42 -6.05 4.93 12.85
N PHE A 43 -4.84 4.51 12.49
CA PHE A 43 -3.65 5.14 13.00
C PHE A 43 -3.89 6.62 12.80
N ALA A 44 -4.02 7.36 13.89
CA ALA A 44 -3.99 8.79 13.87
C ALA A 44 -2.56 9.15 13.47
N VAL A 45 -2.28 9.07 12.17
CA VAL A 45 -1.14 9.74 11.57
C VAL A 45 -1.48 11.20 11.80
N THR A 46 -0.87 11.79 12.83
CA THR A 46 -0.74 13.24 12.88
C THR A 46 -0.16 13.60 11.53
N ALA A 47 -1.00 14.20 10.68
CA ALA A 47 -0.60 14.66 9.38
C ALA A 47 0.40 15.79 9.62
N GLU A 48 1.66 15.43 9.82
CA GLU A 48 2.74 16.40 9.74
C GLU A 48 2.82 16.81 8.29
N THR A 49 2.36 18.04 8.08
CA THR A 49 2.60 18.83 6.89
C THR A 49 4.09 18.85 6.62
N CYS A 50 4.42 18.67 5.34
CA CYS A 50 5.76 18.90 4.80
C CYS A 50 6.52 20.03 5.52
N PRO A 51 7.84 19.89 5.73
CA PRO A 51 8.64 20.89 6.42
C PRO A 51 8.46 22.29 5.81
N ALA A 52 8.57 23.32 6.64
CA ALA A 52 8.27 24.71 6.27
C ALA A 52 8.99 25.12 4.97
N GLY A 53 8.26 25.80 4.08
CA GLY A 53 8.77 26.19 2.76
C GLY A 53 8.64 25.10 1.68
N THR A 54 8.20 23.89 2.02
CA THR A 54 7.89 22.82 1.06
C THR A 54 6.38 22.52 1.00
N THR A 55 5.93 21.89 -0.08
CA THR A 55 4.51 21.58 -0.35
C THR A 55 4.37 20.09 -0.66
N LEU A 56 3.36 19.44 -0.06
CA LEU A 56 3.04 18.04 -0.34
C LEU A 56 2.48 17.93 -1.76
N VAL A 57 3.09 17.08 -2.59
CA VAL A 57 2.66 16.85 -3.97
C VAL A 57 2.07 15.46 -4.21
N ALA A 58 2.44 14.47 -3.39
CA ALA A 58 1.90 13.13 -3.47
C ALA A 58 2.05 12.40 -2.12
N GLY A 59 1.15 11.44 -1.88
CA GLY A 59 1.21 10.51 -0.75
C GLY A 59 1.01 9.08 -1.22
N PHE A 60 1.66 8.14 -0.56
CA PHE A 60 1.56 6.71 -0.85
C PHE A 60 1.36 5.92 0.45
N THR A 61 0.31 5.11 0.48
CA THR A 61 0.02 4.19 1.58
C THR A 61 0.37 2.75 1.19
N TRP A 62 0.98 2.01 2.10
CA TRP A 62 1.17 0.57 1.92
C TRP A 62 -0.16 -0.17 2.14
N ASN A 63 -0.65 -0.85 1.11
CA ASN A 63 -1.97 -1.51 1.14
C ASN A 63 -1.91 -3.00 1.52
N THR A 64 -0.82 -3.47 2.16
CA THR A 64 -0.42 -4.87 2.41
C THR A 64 0.25 -5.61 1.25
N SER A 65 0.21 -5.08 0.02
CA SER A 65 0.79 -5.74 -1.16
C SER A 65 1.62 -4.82 -2.06
N ALA A 66 1.29 -3.53 -2.09
CA ALA A 66 1.97 -2.52 -2.89
C ALA A 66 1.81 -1.13 -2.26
N TRP A 67 2.72 -0.24 -2.64
CA TRP A 67 2.58 1.20 -2.41
C TRP A 67 1.52 1.76 -3.36
N THR A 68 0.44 2.29 -2.82
CA THR A 68 -0.67 2.87 -3.58
C THR A 68 -0.71 4.36 -3.35
N ALA A 69 -0.80 5.16 -4.42
CA ALA A 69 -0.96 6.59 -4.28
C ALA A 69 -2.31 6.92 -3.64
N ASP A 70 -2.32 7.82 -2.66
CA ASP A 70 -3.54 8.27 -1.98
C ASP A 70 -4.43 9.15 -2.87
N GLY A 71 -3.89 9.58 -4.01
CA GLY A 71 -4.53 10.43 -5.00
C GLY A 71 -3.68 10.52 -6.26
N GLN A 72 -3.35 11.74 -6.70
CA GLN A 72 -2.44 11.92 -7.83
C GLN A 72 -0.99 11.65 -7.41
N SER A 73 -0.23 10.94 -8.24
CA SER A 73 1.16 10.61 -7.94
C SER A 73 2.16 11.72 -8.29
N ALA A 74 1.74 12.77 -9.01
CA ALA A 74 2.60 13.86 -9.46
C ALA A 74 3.89 13.42 -10.20
N GLY A 75 3.85 12.27 -10.90
CA GLY A 75 5.02 11.71 -11.59
C GLY A 75 5.99 10.93 -10.69
N ILE A 76 5.62 10.70 -9.43
CA ILE A 76 6.37 9.88 -8.47
C ILE A 76 5.92 8.43 -8.60
N SER A 77 6.89 7.52 -8.50
CA SER A 77 6.65 6.08 -8.39
C SER A 77 7.35 5.54 -7.16
N VAL A 78 6.66 4.67 -6.43
CA VAL A 78 7.18 4.03 -5.21
C VAL A 78 7.12 2.52 -5.41
N SER A 79 8.19 1.83 -5.03
CA SER A 79 8.39 0.40 -5.18
C SER A 79 9.07 -0.20 -3.94
N GLY A 80 9.19 -1.52 -3.89
CA GLY A 80 9.70 -2.23 -2.72
C GLY A 80 8.59 -2.63 -1.77
N ASP A 81 8.90 -2.65 -0.48
CA ASP A 81 8.05 -3.19 0.57
C ASP A 81 8.07 -2.29 1.83
N PRO A 82 7.37 -2.66 2.92
CA PRO A 82 7.35 -1.88 4.16
C PRO A 82 8.66 -1.86 4.94
N VAL A 83 9.65 -2.66 4.56
CA VAL A 83 10.97 -2.68 5.20
C VAL A 83 11.91 -1.74 4.45
N LEU A 84 11.87 -1.75 3.13
CA LEU A 84 12.64 -0.87 2.26
C LEU A 84 11.80 -0.39 1.08
N ALA A 85 11.39 0.86 1.13
CA ALA A 85 10.72 1.54 0.03
C ALA A 85 11.74 2.31 -0.83
N ARG A 86 11.55 2.28 -2.14
CA ARG A 86 12.36 3.03 -3.12
C ARG A 86 11.45 3.88 -3.96
N TRP A 87 11.86 5.10 -4.25
CA TRP A 87 11.07 6.03 -5.01
C TRP A 87 11.89 6.75 -6.09
N SER A 88 11.20 7.19 -7.13
CA SER A 88 11.74 8.05 -8.19
C SER A 88 10.67 9.01 -8.67
N THR A 89 11.08 10.15 -9.21
CA THR A 89 10.18 11.14 -9.80
C THR A 89 10.62 11.52 -11.21
N THR A 90 9.65 11.71 -12.10
CA THR A 90 9.84 12.35 -13.42
C THR A 90 9.40 13.81 -13.42
N GLY A 91 8.81 14.28 -12.32
CA GLY A 91 8.34 15.65 -12.13
C GLY A 91 9.37 16.52 -11.41
N SER A 92 8.87 17.39 -10.52
CA SER A 92 9.72 18.25 -9.70
C SER A 92 10.61 17.44 -8.74
N PRO A 93 11.86 17.85 -8.51
CA PRO A 93 12.72 17.25 -7.50
C PRO A 93 12.10 17.32 -6.11
N ILE A 94 12.33 16.28 -5.31
CA ILE A 94 11.80 16.13 -3.95
C ILE A 94 12.76 16.79 -2.96
N ALA A 95 12.24 17.71 -2.17
CA ALA A 95 12.98 18.41 -1.13
C ALA A 95 12.84 17.75 0.24
N ALA A 96 11.75 17.02 0.49
CA ALA A 96 11.57 16.25 1.70
C ALA A 96 10.61 15.08 1.50
N VAL A 97 10.73 14.06 2.37
CA VAL A 97 9.80 12.94 2.47
C VAL A 97 9.28 12.85 3.90
N VAL A 98 7.96 12.82 4.05
CA VAL A 98 7.26 12.52 5.30
C VAL A 98 7.18 11.00 5.39
N ILE A 99 7.73 10.40 6.44
CA ILE A 99 7.82 8.94 6.60
C ILE A 99 7.00 8.55 7.82
N THR A 100 6.03 7.65 7.65
CA THR A 100 5.29 7.06 8.77
C THR A 100 5.63 5.58 8.91
N ALA A 101 6.09 5.19 10.11
CA ALA A 101 6.35 3.82 10.50
C ALA A 101 5.62 3.51 11.82
N GLY A 102 4.73 2.51 11.80
CA GLY A 102 3.82 2.27 12.94
C GLY A 102 2.99 3.51 13.30
N THR A 103 3.19 4.05 14.50
CA THR A 103 2.53 5.28 14.98
C THR A 103 3.44 6.51 14.91
N VAL A 104 4.65 6.37 14.38
CA VAL A 104 5.66 7.43 14.35
C VAL A 104 5.71 8.03 12.95
N THR A 105 5.70 9.35 12.88
CA THR A 105 5.92 10.11 11.64
C THR A 105 7.15 11.00 11.82
N ILE A 106 8.01 11.06 10.80
CA ILE A 106 9.17 11.95 10.76
C ILE A 106 9.27 12.63 9.40
N ASN A 107 9.93 13.78 9.36
CA ASN A 107 10.29 14.47 8.12
C ASN A 107 11.77 14.24 7.81
N TYR A 108 12.06 13.73 6.61
CA TYR A 108 13.41 13.63 6.08
C TYR A 108 13.62 14.67 4.99
N VAL A 109 14.54 15.61 5.20
CA VAL A 109 14.85 16.67 4.24
C VAL A 109 16.04 16.27 3.38
N TYR A 110 15.93 16.45 2.06
CA TYR A 110 17.01 16.22 1.10
C TYR A 110 17.69 17.55 0.77
N ASP A 111 19.00 17.62 1.02
CA ASP A 111 19.85 18.72 0.58
C ASP A 111 21.12 18.17 -0.11
N PRO A 112 21.27 18.32 -1.44
CA PRO A 112 20.33 18.96 -2.37
C PRO A 112 19.05 18.13 -2.61
N VAL A 113 18.05 18.74 -3.23
CA VAL A 113 16.81 18.06 -3.66
C VAL A 113 17.10 16.80 -4.50
N ALA A 114 16.29 15.77 -4.35
CA ALA A 114 16.52 14.45 -4.92
C ALA A 114 15.49 14.08 -6.01
N LEU A 115 15.95 13.39 -7.07
CA LEU A 115 15.09 12.81 -8.10
C LEU A 115 14.70 11.36 -7.82
N GLN A 116 15.40 10.72 -6.89
CA GLN A 116 15.20 9.35 -6.47
C GLN A 116 15.74 9.16 -5.06
N GLY A 117 15.23 8.14 -4.36
CA GLY A 117 15.68 7.83 -3.01
C GLY A 117 15.22 6.46 -2.55
N ALA A 118 15.65 6.12 -1.35
CA ALA A 118 15.18 4.96 -0.62
C ALA A 118 14.95 5.35 0.84
N VAL A 119 13.98 4.71 1.47
CA VAL A 119 13.64 4.86 2.88
C VAL A 119 13.52 3.45 3.47
N ALA A 120 14.29 3.17 4.50
CA ALA A 120 14.18 1.94 5.26
C ALA A 120 13.37 2.18 6.55
N ALA A 121 12.64 1.17 7.01
CA ALA A 121 11.98 1.22 8.32
C ALA A 121 12.96 1.48 9.47
N SER A 122 14.20 1.02 9.32
CA SER A 122 15.29 1.26 10.28
C SER A 122 15.70 2.71 10.40
N ASP A 123 15.41 3.55 9.38
CA ASP A 123 15.74 4.98 9.40
C ASP A 123 14.83 5.74 10.37
N VAL A 124 13.68 5.14 10.77
CA VAL A 124 12.76 5.68 11.77
C VAL A 124 13.05 5.01 13.12
N GLU A 125 14.19 5.33 13.74
CA GLU A 125 14.66 4.68 14.97
C GLU A 125 13.62 4.67 16.10
N SER A 126 12.87 5.77 16.25
CA SER A 126 11.81 5.93 17.26
C SER A 126 10.62 4.99 17.03
N ALA A 127 10.44 4.44 15.83
CA ALA A 127 9.42 3.46 15.52
C ALA A 127 9.81 2.03 15.95
N SER A 128 11.00 1.82 16.51
CA SER A 128 11.45 0.53 17.08
C SER A 128 11.31 -0.66 16.11
N GLY A 129 11.59 -0.43 14.82
CA GLY A 129 11.50 -1.45 13.77
C GLY A 129 10.09 -1.72 13.24
N ALA A 130 9.11 -0.86 13.56
CA ALA A 130 7.80 -0.94 12.94
C ALA A 130 7.90 -0.74 11.42
N PRO A 131 7.08 -1.45 10.63
CA PRO A 131 7.08 -1.32 9.17
C PRO A 131 6.63 0.07 8.73
N LEU A 132 7.16 0.52 7.59
CA LEU A 132 6.68 1.71 6.89
C LEU A 132 5.21 1.52 6.48
N ALA A 133 4.39 2.52 6.78
CA ALA A 133 2.96 2.50 6.48
C ALA A 133 2.57 3.57 5.45
N HIS A 134 3.24 4.73 5.48
CA HIS A 134 2.93 5.86 4.62
C HIS A 134 4.19 6.65 4.24
N LEU A 135 4.22 7.16 3.01
CA LEU A 135 5.24 8.07 2.50
C LEU A 135 4.58 9.28 1.83
N GLY A 136 4.87 10.48 2.32
CA GLY A 136 4.49 11.75 1.71
C GLY A 136 5.69 12.40 1.02
N PHE A 137 5.50 12.99 -0.16
CA PHE A 137 6.56 13.60 -0.95
C PHE A 137 6.34 15.10 -1.06
N CYS A 138 7.37 15.87 -0.69
CA CYS A 138 7.33 17.31 -0.62
C CYS A 138 8.27 17.93 -1.66
N THR A 139 7.80 18.95 -2.37
CA THR A 139 8.62 19.75 -3.29
C THR A 139 8.74 21.18 -2.78
N GLY A 140 9.79 21.90 -3.18
CA GLY A 140 10.03 23.26 -2.75
C GLY A 140 11.51 23.60 -2.74
N PRO A 141 11.89 24.83 -2.34
CA PRO A 141 13.27 25.17 -2.07
C PRO A 141 13.84 24.24 -0.98
N SER A 142 15.00 23.62 -1.23
CA SER A 142 15.81 22.99 -0.19
C SER A 142 16.32 24.10 0.72
N THR A 143 15.57 24.45 1.75
CA THR A 143 16.07 25.29 2.83
C THR A 143 15.96 24.48 4.10
N ASN A 144 17.08 23.90 4.53
CA ASN A 144 17.23 23.38 5.87
C ASN A 144 16.87 24.51 6.86
N PRO A 145 15.95 24.32 7.82
CA PRO A 145 15.77 25.30 8.88
C PRO A 145 17.09 25.42 9.66
N THR A 146 17.76 26.56 9.52
CA THR A 146 18.91 26.96 10.36
C THR A 146 18.52 27.10 11.81
#